data_AF-A0A077ZNA9-F1
#
_entry.id   AF-A0A077ZNA9-F1
#
_cell.length_a   1.000
_cell.length_b   1.000
_cell.length_c   1.000
_cell.angle_alpha   90.00
_cell.angle_beta   90.00
_cell.angle_gamma   90.00
#
_symmetry.space_group_name_H-M   'P 1'
#
loop_
_entity.id
_entity.type
_entity.pdbx_description
1 polymer ?
#
loop_
_entity_poly.entity_id
_entity_poly.type
_entity_poly.pdbx_seq_one_letter_code
_entity_poly.pdbx_strand_id
1 'polypeptide(L)'
;MKRRPNKVNEEQSNMLPGYLAQEGTHVHRCLWDSSHEECPKRLTATINHCTKLGVFSRMKQLEIMPCTEDVLTLFHSAEFVRKIALTERMSREELERFCDRYDSVYLCCESYQCALNACGAVVEATKAVITGKCAGCVALVRAPGHHAMKNESNGFCIFNNVGVAASYA
;
A
#
# COMPACT_ATOMS: atom_id res chain seq x y z
N MET A 1 41.93 -13.94 -0.07
CA MET A 1 41.31 -13.96 1.27
C MET A 1 39.81 -13.68 1.12
N LYS A 2 38.94 -14.70 1.14
CA LYS A 2 37.48 -14.47 1.05
C LYS A 2 37.02 -13.88 2.39
N ARG A 3 36.53 -12.63 2.41
CA ARG A 3 35.91 -12.04 3.61
C ARG A 3 34.70 -12.91 3.97
N ARG A 4 34.70 -13.49 5.17
CA ARG A 4 33.49 -14.10 5.74
C ARG A 4 32.47 -12.99 6.00
N PRO A 5 31.19 -13.15 5.62
CA PRO A 5 30.18 -12.17 5.98
C PRO A 5 30.07 -12.09 7.50
N ASN A 6 30.14 -10.87 8.04
CA ASN A 6 29.84 -10.62 9.44
C ASN A 6 28.40 -11.09 9.69
N LYS A 7 28.22 -12.09 10.55
CA LYS A 7 26.90 -12.41 11.09
C LYS A 7 26.46 -11.19 11.91
N VAL A 8 25.48 -10.47 11.41
CA VAL A 8 24.81 -9.39 12.16
C VAL A 8 24.12 -10.08 13.35
N ASN A 9 24.41 -9.65 14.58
CA ASN A 9 23.67 -10.12 15.76
C ASN A 9 22.19 -9.68 15.65
N GLU A 10 21.24 -10.42 16.24
CA GLU A 10 19.80 -10.09 16.20
C GLU A 10 19.52 -8.65 16.64
N GLU A 11 20.18 -8.18 17.70
CA GLU A 11 20.08 -6.78 18.16
C GLU A 11 20.55 -5.78 17.09
N GLN A 12 21.65 -6.06 16.40
CA GLN A 12 22.14 -5.22 15.29
C GLN A 12 21.22 -5.29 14.06
N SER A 13 20.55 -6.43 13.84
CA SER A 13 19.60 -6.59 12.74
C SER A 13 18.33 -5.77 12.97
N ASN A 14 17.87 -5.68 14.21
CA ASN A 14 16.71 -4.86 14.59
C ASN A 14 16.96 -3.35 14.41
N MET A 15 18.22 -2.93 14.40
CA MET A 15 18.61 -1.54 14.11
C MET A 15 18.52 -1.16 12.63
N LEU A 16 18.35 -2.12 11.71
CA LEU A 16 18.21 -1.79 10.29
C LEU A 16 16.82 -1.22 10.00
N PRO A 17 16.72 -0.21 9.11
CA PRO A 17 15.43 0.19 8.58
C PRO A 17 14.82 -0.94 7.74
N GLY A 18 13.51 -1.12 7.83
CA GLY A 18 12.75 -2.08 7.05
C GLY A 18 12.13 -1.46 5.80
N TYR A 19 11.77 -2.29 4.82
CA TYR A 19 10.93 -1.86 3.71
C TYR A 19 9.95 -2.95 3.28
N LEU A 20 8.83 -2.50 2.72
CA LEU A 20 7.87 -3.32 1.98
C LEU A 20 7.71 -2.71 0.60
N ALA A 21 7.74 -3.53 -0.44
CA ALA A 21 7.53 -3.10 -1.81
C ALA A 21 6.38 -3.91 -2.40
N GLN A 22 5.28 -3.24 -2.72
CA GLN A 22 4.10 -3.89 -3.23
C GLN A 22 4.32 -4.34 -4.68
N GLU A 23 4.15 -5.63 -4.91
CA GLU A 23 4.23 -6.24 -6.23
C GLU A 23 2.85 -6.32 -6.88
N GLY A 24 2.81 -6.65 -8.18
CA GLY A 24 1.55 -6.90 -8.88
C GLY A 24 0.65 -5.68 -9.12
N THR A 25 1.02 -4.47 -8.71
CA THR A 25 0.14 -3.29 -8.78
C THR A 25 -0.20 -2.79 -10.20
N HIS A 26 0.40 -3.40 -11.24
CA HIS A 26 0.13 -3.09 -12.65
C HIS A 26 -1.29 -3.41 -13.10
N VAL A 27 -2.00 -4.27 -12.37
CA VAL A 27 -3.41 -4.59 -12.62
C VAL A 27 -4.34 -3.43 -12.20
N HIS A 28 -3.97 -2.67 -11.17
CA HIS A 28 -4.69 -1.47 -10.77
C HIS A 28 -4.34 -0.30 -11.71
N ARG A 29 -5.26 0.00 -12.64
CA ARG A 29 -5.15 1.07 -13.65
C ARG A 29 -6.52 1.62 -14.04
N CYS A 30 -6.55 2.86 -14.53
CA CYS A 30 -7.77 3.46 -15.05
C CYS A 30 -8.17 2.78 -16.36
N LEU A 31 -9.44 2.37 -16.47
CA LEU A 31 -9.94 1.61 -17.64
C LEU A 31 -10.46 2.52 -18.77
N TRP A 32 -10.68 3.81 -18.48
CA TRP A 32 -11.24 4.79 -19.40
C TRP A 32 -10.29 5.93 -19.74
N ASP A 33 -9.22 6.14 -18.96
CA ASP A 33 -8.17 7.13 -19.24
C ASP A 33 -6.77 6.52 -19.04
N SER A 34 -6.07 6.24 -20.14
CA SER A 34 -4.72 5.68 -20.11
C SER A 34 -3.62 6.70 -19.79
N SER A 35 -3.96 7.99 -19.77
CA SER A 35 -3.06 9.11 -19.51
C SER A 35 -3.13 9.65 -18.08
N HIS A 36 -3.97 9.04 -17.24
CA HIS A 36 -4.20 9.45 -15.86
C HIS A 36 -2.89 9.55 -15.04
N GLU A 37 -2.76 10.64 -14.27
CA GLU A 37 -1.58 10.99 -13.45
C GLU A 37 -1.19 9.86 -12.48
N GLU A 38 -2.15 9.32 -11.74
CA GLU A 38 -1.97 8.09 -10.97
C GLU A 38 -1.90 6.89 -11.93
N CYS A 39 -0.75 6.21 -11.94
CA CYS A 39 -0.52 5.05 -12.79
C CYS A 39 0.53 4.09 -12.19
N PRO A 40 0.59 2.82 -12.65
CA PRO A 40 1.56 1.83 -12.17
C PRO A 40 3.03 2.25 -12.23
N LYS A 41 3.39 3.09 -13.21
CA LYS A 41 4.77 3.58 -13.38
C LYS A 41 5.27 4.38 -12.18
N ARG A 42 4.39 5.05 -11.42
CA ARG A 42 4.78 5.83 -10.23
C ARG A 42 5.47 4.96 -9.17
N LEU A 43 4.98 3.74 -8.96
CA LEU A 43 5.58 2.82 -8.00
C LEU A 43 6.77 2.07 -8.58
N THR A 44 6.64 1.53 -9.79
CA THR A 44 7.71 0.72 -10.40
C THR A 44 8.96 1.54 -10.69
N ALA A 45 8.83 2.82 -11.08
CA ALA A 45 9.98 3.72 -11.23
C ALA A 45 10.72 3.91 -9.90
N THR A 46 9.99 4.11 -8.80
CA THR A 46 10.57 4.28 -7.46
C THR A 46 11.29 3.00 -7.01
N ILE A 47 10.64 1.84 -7.11
CA ILE A 47 11.24 0.53 -6.76
C ILE A 47 12.51 0.30 -7.57
N ASN A 48 12.45 0.47 -8.90
CA ASN A 48 13.61 0.28 -9.77
C ASN A 48 14.76 1.22 -9.43
N HIS A 49 14.46 2.47 -9.09
CA HIS A 49 15.48 3.45 -8.71
C HIS A 49 16.13 3.10 -7.36
N CYS A 50 15.34 2.74 -6.35
CA CYS A 50 15.84 2.27 -5.06
C CYS A 50 16.70 1.01 -5.20
N THR A 51 16.30 0.06 -6.05
CA THR A 51 17.09 -1.14 -6.38
C THR A 51 18.43 -0.75 -7.03
N LYS A 52 18.40 0.11 -8.06
CA LYS A 52 19.61 0.57 -8.76
C LYS A 52 20.60 1.28 -7.83
N LEU A 53 20.11 2.05 -6.87
CA LEU A 53 20.92 2.76 -5.88
C LEU A 53 21.40 1.87 -4.71
N GLY A 54 21.02 0.58 -4.67
CA GLY A 54 21.35 -0.30 -3.55
C GLY A 54 20.74 0.18 -2.22
N VAL A 55 19.55 0.80 -2.28
CA VAL A 55 18.83 1.20 -1.06
C VAL A 55 18.34 -0.06 -0.34
N PHE A 56 17.62 -0.94 -1.04
CA PHE A 56 17.03 -2.14 -0.44
C PHE A 56 18.06 -3.14 0.10
N SER A 57 19.25 -3.22 -0.47
CA SER A 57 20.33 -4.09 0.05
C SER A 57 20.87 -3.65 1.41
N ARG A 58 20.52 -2.44 1.87
CA ARG A 58 20.88 -1.89 3.18
C ARG A 58 19.71 -1.89 4.16
N MET A 59 18.61 -2.55 3.79
CA MET A 59 17.35 -2.55 4.54
C MET A 59 16.87 -3.99 4.75
N LYS A 60 15.99 -4.18 5.74
CA LYS A 60 15.32 -5.46 6.00
C LYS A 60 14.04 -5.53 5.17
N GLN A 61 13.96 -6.45 4.23
CA GLN A 61 12.71 -6.70 3.50
C GLN A 61 11.68 -7.34 4.45
N LEU A 62 10.46 -6.81 4.44
CA LEU A 62 9.32 -7.35 5.18
C LEU A 62 8.24 -7.82 4.20
N GLU A 63 7.42 -8.77 4.65
CA GLU A 63 6.31 -9.33 3.87
C GLU A 63 5.05 -8.48 4.03
N ILE A 64 4.27 -8.39 2.95
CA ILE A 64 2.99 -7.69 2.94
C ILE A 64 1.89 -8.71 3.25
N MET A 65 1.17 -8.47 4.34
CA MET A 65 -0.10 -9.14 4.61
C MET A 65 -1.24 -8.23 4.16
N PRO A 66 -2.23 -8.70 3.36
CA PRO A 66 -3.39 -7.90 3.04
C PRO A 66 -4.13 -7.46 4.31
N CYS A 67 -4.62 -6.22 4.31
CA CYS A 67 -5.46 -5.72 5.40
C CYS A 67 -6.78 -6.50 5.45
N THR A 68 -7.22 -6.91 6.64
CA THR A 68 -8.55 -7.50 6.81
C THR A 68 -9.61 -6.41 6.93
N GLU A 69 -10.89 -6.77 6.72
CA GLU A 69 -11.99 -5.84 6.93
C GLU A 69 -12.02 -5.30 8.36
N ASP A 70 -11.81 -6.16 9.37
CA ASP A 70 -11.76 -5.73 10.78
C ASP A 70 -10.72 -4.63 11.01
N VAL A 71 -9.53 -4.77 10.43
CA VAL A 71 -8.47 -3.76 10.54
C VAL A 71 -8.82 -2.49 9.77
N LEU A 72 -9.40 -2.60 8.57
CA LEU A 72 -9.89 -1.42 7.83
C LEU A 72 -10.94 -0.63 8.62
N THR A 73 -11.82 -1.33 9.35
CA THR A 73 -12.89 -0.71 10.12
C THR A 73 -12.44 -0.02 11.41
N LEU A 74 -11.16 -0.12 11.79
CA LEU A 74 -10.59 0.71 12.85
C LEU A 74 -10.65 2.20 12.50
N PHE A 75 -10.59 2.55 11.21
CA PHE A 75 -10.71 3.92 10.72
C PHE A 75 -11.97 4.15 9.89
N HIS A 76 -12.22 3.29 8.89
CA HIS A 76 -13.33 3.44 7.96
C HIS A 76 -14.64 2.89 8.52
N SER A 77 -15.78 3.38 8.03
CA SER A 77 -17.04 2.68 8.31
C SER A 77 -17.10 1.34 7.58
N ALA A 78 -17.76 0.36 8.21
CA ALA A 78 -18.02 -0.93 7.56
C ALA A 78 -18.87 -0.78 6.28
N GLU A 79 -19.73 0.23 6.21
CA GLU A 79 -20.48 0.56 4.99
C GLU A 79 -19.54 1.00 3.86
N PHE A 80 -18.57 1.88 4.16
CA PHE A 80 -17.60 2.32 3.17
C PHE A 80 -16.72 1.17 2.66
N VAL A 81 -16.21 0.33 3.57
CA VAL A 81 -15.41 -0.85 3.20
C VAL A 81 -16.19 -1.77 2.27
N ARG A 82 -17.45 -2.11 2.62
CA ARG A 82 -18.32 -2.92 1.77
C ARG A 82 -18.61 -2.27 0.43
N LYS A 83 -18.87 -0.95 0.41
CA LYS A 83 -19.12 -0.20 -0.83
C LYS A 83 -17.95 -0.31 -1.80
N ILE A 84 -16.70 -0.22 -1.32
CA ILE A 84 -15.51 -0.41 -2.16
C ILE A 84 -15.33 -1.87 -2.55
N ALA A 85 -15.54 -2.83 -1.65
CA ALA A 85 -15.44 -4.27 -1.96
C ALA A 85 -16.40 -4.70 -3.10
N LEU A 86 -17.61 -4.14 -3.14
CA LEU A 86 -18.58 -4.42 -4.20
C LEU A 86 -18.09 -4.00 -5.61
N THR A 87 -17.12 -3.10 -5.71
CA THR A 87 -16.59 -2.62 -7.00
C THR A 87 -15.80 -3.70 -7.75
N GLU A 88 -15.32 -4.75 -7.08
CA GLU A 88 -14.61 -5.86 -7.72
C GLU A 88 -15.45 -6.56 -8.80
N ARG A 89 -16.77 -6.48 -8.69
CA ARG A 89 -17.73 -7.16 -9.57
C ARG A 89 -18.42 -6.24 -10.57
N MET A 90 -18.08 -4.96 -10.58
CA MET A 90 -18.71 -3.96 -11.45
C MET A 90 -18.17 -4.03 -12.88
N SER A 91 -19.02 -3.75 -13.86
CA SER A 91 -18.58 -3.53 -15.25
C SER A 91 -17.73 -2.26 -15.36
N ARG A 92 -17.05 -2.07 -16.49
CA ARG A 92 -16.31 -0.84 -16.77
C ARG A 92 -17.21 0.40 -16.63
N GLU A 93 -18.41 0.37 -17.21
CA GLU A 93 -19.36 1.49 -17.21
C GLU A 93 -19.94 1.76 -15.82
N GLU A 94 -20.09 0.71 -15.00
CA GLU A 94 -20.47 0.85 -13.60
C GLU A 94 -19.34 1.47 -12.77
N LEU A 95 -18.10 1.03 -12.98
CA LEU A 95 -16.91 1.58 -12.32
C LEU A 95 -16.70 3.06 -12.67
N GLU A 96 -16.79 3.43 -13.94
CA GLU A 96 -16.64 4.82 -14.38
C GLU A 96 -17.68 5.72 -13.73
N ARG A 97 -18.97 5.35 -13.81
CA ARG A 97 -20.06 6.05 -13.11
C ARG A 97 -19.91 6.04 -11.58
N PHE A 98 -19.32 4.99 -11.01
CA PHE A 98 -19.06 4.91 -9.58
C PHE A 98 -18.00 5.92 -9.16
N CYS A 99 -16.93 6.00 -9.94
CA CYS A 99 -15.74 6.80 -9.68
C CYS A 99 -15.97 8.30 -9.91
N ASP A 100 -16.85 8.66 -10.85
CA ASP A 100 -17.24 10.04 -11.19
C ASP A 100 -17.77 10.85 -10.00
N ARG A 101 -18.16 10.18 -8.91
CA ARG A 101 -18.64 10.81 -7.68
C ARG A 101 -17.53 11.28 -6.73
N TYR A 102 -16.29 10.94 -7.02
CA TYR A 102 -15.13 11.27 -6.18
C TYR A 102 -14.15 12.14 -6.95
N ASP A 103 -13.36 12.95 -6.24
CA ASP A 103 -12.32 13.75 -6.88
C ASP A 103 -11.10 12.87 -7.21
N SER A 104 -10.85 12.72 -8.51
CA SER A 104 -9.65 12.09 -9.05
C SER A 104 -9.42 10.67 -8.52
N VAL A 105 -10.45 9.83 -8.52
CA VAL A 105 -10.37 8.40 -8.16
C VAL A 105 -10.76 7.57 -9.36
N TYR A 106 -10.05 6.47 -9.60
CA TYR A 106 -10.50 5.42 -10.51
C TYR A 106 -10.41 4.07 -9.81
N LEU A 107 -11.25 3.13 -10.25
CA LEU A 107 -11.25 1.74 -9.79
C LEU A 107 -11.37 0.81 -11.00
N CYS A 108 -10.80 -0.37 -10.84
CA CYS A 108 -10.94 -1.56 -11.67
C CYS A 108 -11.22 -2.77 -10.75
N CYS A 109 -11.56 -3.92 -11.33
CA CYS A 109 -11.89 -5.12 -10.56
C CYS A 109 -10.80 -5.55 -9.57
N GLU A 110 -9.52 -5.25 -9.84
CA GLU A 110 -8.38 -5.60 -9.00
C GLU A 110 -8.03 -4.51 -7.96
N SER A 111 -8.71 -3.37 -7.98
CA SER A 111 -8.37 -2.20 -7.16
C SER A 111 -8.58 -2.44 -5.68
N TYR A 112 -9.64 -3.17 -5.31
CA TYR A 112 -9.90 -3.51 -3.90
C TYR A 112 -8.76 -4.34 -3.33
N GLN A 113 -8.41 -5.48 -3.95
CA GLN A 113 -7.29 -6.31 -3.49
C GLN A 113 -5.96 -5.55 -3.47
N CYS A 114 -5.72 -4.68 -4.47
CA CYS A 114 -4.55 -3.81 -4.50
C CYS A 114 -4.53 -2.84 -3.30
N ALA A 115 -5.68 -2.26 -2.93
CA ALA A 115 -5.82 -1.39 -1.78
C ALA A 115 -5.67 -2.13 -0.43
N LEU A 116 -6.16 -3.39 -0.33
CA LEU A 116 -5.93 -4.23 0.85
C LEU A 116 -4.45 -4.48 1.08
N ASN A 117 -3.71 -4.80 0.02
CA ASN A 117 -2.26 -5.00 0.09
C ASN A 117 -1.53 -3.70 0.45
N ALA A 118 -1.94 -2.57 -0.10
CA ALA A 118 -1.35 -1.27 0.20
C ALA A 118 -1.55 -0.87 1.67
N CYS A 119 -2.79 -0.97 2.17
CA CYS A 119 -3.11 -0.67 3.56
C CYS A 119 -2.39 -1.63 4.51
N GLY A 120 -2.42 -2.92 4.21
CA GLY A 120 -1.80 -3.96 5.02
C GLY A 120 -0.27 -3.80 5.10
N ALA A 121 0.38 -3.38 4.01
CA ALA A 121 1.82 -3.08 4.03
C ALA A 121 2.17 -1.92 4.98
N VAL A 122 1.32 -0.89 5.07
CA VAL A 122 1.53 0.24 6.01
C VAL A 122 1.27 -0.19 7.45
N VAL A 123 0.29 -1.06 7.69
CA VAL A 123 0.05 -1.68 9.00
C VAL A 123 1.26 -2.54 9.42
N GLU A 124 1.78 -3.40 8.54
CA GLU A 124 2.96 -4.23 8.84
C GLU A 124 4.23 -3.39 9.04
N ALA A 125 4.41 -2.31 8.27
CA ALA A 125 5.48 -1.34 8.50
C ALA A 125 5.40 -0.74 9.91
N THR A 126 4.20 -0.35 10.32
CA THR A 126 3.94 0.24 11.64
C THR A 126 4.21 -0.78 12.75
N LYS A 127 3.66 -1.99 12.62
CA LYS A 127 3.93 -3.12 13.53
C LYS A 127 5.41 -3.39 13.69
N ALA A 128 6.17 -3.42 12.60
CA ALA A 128 7.61 -3.67 12.65
C ALA A 128 8.38 -2.60 13.44
N VAL A 129 7.95 -1.34 13.37
CA VAL A 129 8.59 -0.25 14.12
C VAL A 129 8.20 -0.30 15.60
N ILE A 130 6.90 -0.36 15.92
CA ILE A 130 6.44 -0.31 17.32
C ILE A 130 6.85 -1.53 18.15
N THR A 131 7.09 -2.68 17.49
CA THR A 131 7.59 -3.90 18.15
C THR A 131 9.13 -3.99 18.20
N GLY A 132 9.84 -2.99 17.66
CA GLY A 132 11.30 -2.98 17.63
C GLY A 132 11.94 -3.95 16.62
N LYS A 133 11.16 -4.53 15.69
CA LYS A 133 11.68 -5.39 14.61
C LYS A 133 12.53 -4.62 13.59
N CYS A 134 12.29 -3.32 13.45
CA CYS A 134 13.05 -2.37 12.62
C CYS A 134 13.14 -1.00 13.31
N ALA A 135 14.24 -0.28 13.13
CA ALA A 135 14.41 1.09 13.65
C ALA A 135 13.53 2.15 12.95
N GLY A 136 13.04 1.83 11.76
CA GLY A 136 12.15 2.64 10.94
C GLY A 136 11.69 1.80 9.75
N CYS A 137 10.62 2.19 9.05
CA CYS A 137 10.12 1.41 7.92
C CYS A 137 9.50 2.28 6.83
N VAL A 138 9.65 1.86 5.58
CA VAL A 138 8.98 2.47 4.42
C VAL A 138 8.13 1.45 3.68
N ALA A 139 6.89 1.80 3.36
CA ALA A 139 6.01 0.99 2.53
C ALA A 139 5.85 1.67 1.15
N LEU A 140 6.33 1.01 0.11
CA LEU A 140 6.21 1.44 -1.28
C LEU A 140 4.98 0.77 -1.88
N VAL A 141 3.86 1.47 -1.87
CA VAL A 141 2.53 0.90 -2.12
C VAL A 141 1.70 1.70 -3.13
N ARG A 142 0.73 1.02 -3.75
CA ARG A 142 -0.38 1.59 -4.54
C ARG A 142 -1.64 0.75 -4.30
N ALA A 143 -2.84 1.32 -4.18
CA ALA A 143 -3.18 2.75 -4.26
C ALA A 143 -2.60 3.55 -3.07
N PRO A 144 -2.41 4.88 -3.22
CA PRO A 144 -2.10 5.75 -2.09
C PRO A 144 -3.27 5.77 -1.08
N GLY A 145 -3.05 6.37 0.09
CA GLY A 145 -4.07 6.37 1.14
C GLY A 145 -4.38 7.69 1.83
N HIS A 146 -3.42 8.59 2.01
CA HIS A 146 -3.55 9.68 3.00
C HIS A 146 -4.65 10.72 2.71
N HIS A 147 -5.19 10.81 1.49
CA HIS A 147 -6.31 11.69 1.16
C HIS A 147 -7.69 11.06 1.40
N ALA A 148 -7.79 9.73 1.51
CA ALA A 148 -9.06 9.06 1.72
C ALA A 148 -9.64 9.47 3.10
N MET A 149 -10.91 9.85 3.11
CA MET A 149 -11.61 10.21 4.34
C MET A 149 -12.23 8.96 4.99
N LYS A 150 -12.87 9.12 6.15
CA LYS A 150 -13.52 8.02 6.86
C LYS A 150 -14.51 7.22 5.99
N ASN A 151 -15.28 7.90 5.13
CA ASN A 151 -16.35 7.30 4.33
C ASN A 151 -16.26 7.61 2.82
N GLU A 152 -15.09 8.07 2.35
CA GLU A 152 -14.93 8.61 1.00
C GLU A 152 -13.52 8.37 0.45
N SER A 153 -13.43 7.81 -0.77
CA SER A 153 -12.20 7.78 -1.55
C SER A 153 -11.93 9.16 -2.13
N ASN A 154 -10.68 9.60 -2.17
CA ASN A 154 -10.36 10.96 -2.65
C ASN A 154 -8.91 11.06 -3.12
N GLY A 155 -8.63 11.87 -4.14
CA GLY A 155 -7.28 12.24 -4.56
C GLY A 155 -6.38 11.02 -4.76
N PHE A 156 -6.83 10.12 -5.64
CA PHE A 156 -6.22 8.81 -5.95
C PHE A 156 -6.32 7.74 -4.85
N CYS A 157 -6.73 8.11 -3.64
CA CYS A 157 -6.69 7.23 -2.47
C CYS A 157 -7.98 6.44 -2.30
N ILE A 158 -7.86 5.13 -2.09
CA ILE A 158 -9.01 4.22 -1.90
C ILE A 158 -9.35 4.09 -0.41
N PHE A 159 -8.40 3.62 0.40
CA PHE A 159 -8.46 3.55 1.86
C PHE A 159 -7.38 4.42 2.48
N ASN A 160 -7.61 4.96 3.67
CA ASN A 160 -6.65 5.74 4.41
C ASN A 160 -5.64 4.85 5.11
N ASN A 161 -4.60 4.44 4.38
CA ASN A 161 -3.54 3.58 4.91
C ASN A 161 -2.90 4.14 6.20
N VAL A 162 -2.75 5.48 6.28
CA VAL A 162 -2.17 6.16 7.45
C VAL A 162 -3.15 6.14 8.62
N GLY A 163 -4.42 6.48 8.38
CA GLY A 163 -5.48 6.47 9.38
C GLY A 163 -5.72 5.09 9.95
N VAL A 164 -5.75 4.05 9.11
CA VAL A 164 -5.88 2.66 9.54
C VAL A 164 -4.67 2.22 10.36
N ALA A 165 -3.44 2.47 9.88
CA ALA A 165 -2.23 2.10 10.61
C ALA A 165 -2.09 2.83 11.96
N ALA A 166 -2.45 4.11 12.02
CA ALA A 166 -2.47 4.88 13.25
C ALA A 166 -3.55 4.39 14.23
N SER A 167 -4.69 3.90 13.74
CA SER A 167 -5.75 3.33 14.58
C SER A 167 -5.43 1.91 15.06
N TYR A 168 -4.51 1.22 14.38
CA TYR A 168 -4.02 -0.10 14.76
C TYR A 168 -2.95 -0.06 15.87
N ALA A 169 -2.06 0.95 15.83
CA ALA A 169 -0.93 1.09 16.74
C ALA A 169 -1.34 1.54 18.14
#